data_AF-A0A835HZ86-F1
#
_entry.id   AF-A0A835HZ86-F1
#
_cell.length_a   1.000
_cell.length_b   1.000
_cell.length_c   1.000
_cell.angle_alpha   90.00
_cell.angle_beta   90.00
_cell.angle_gamma   90.00
#
_symmetry.space_group_name_H-M   'P 1'
#
loop_
_entity.id
_entity.type
_entity.pdbx_description
1 polymer ?
#
loop_
_entity_poly.entity_id
_entity_poly.type
_entity_poly.pdbx_seq_one_letter_code
_entity_poly.pdbx_strand_id
1 'polypeptide(L)'
;MIPDPKRWPSSIDGKGFNEVARKVHGIGLKFGIHVMRGVSTQAVDANSPILDITTWFSGGVGYMESGRQWGAKDIGLTDQKCAWMPHGFMSVDTKLGAGKPFLRSFYHQNAEWGVDFVKHYCIWGDDLNVNEVAIVLEVQCDTLFFYQTGTFQVLKELDRPILYSLGTSNRLQHQPWPRM
;
A
#
# COMPACT_ATOMS: atom_id res chain seq x y z
N MET A 1 -3.93 3.56 -6.44
CA MET A 1 -3.29 4.89 -6.26
C MET A 1 -2.57 5.21 -7.57
N ILE A 2 -2.39 6.47 -7.95
CA ILE A 2 -1.56 6.82 -9.14
C ILE A 2 -0.66 8.02 -8.81
N PRO A 3 0.56 8.09 -9.37
CA PRO A 3 1.39 9.29 -9.29
C PRO A 3 0.70 10.45 -10.02
N ASP A 4 0.68 11.64 -9.42
CA ASP A 4 0.14 12.85 -10.04
C ASP A 4 0.84 13.11 -11.40
N PRO A 5 0.13 13.03 -12.53
CA PRO A 5 0.73 13.18 -13.86
C PRO A 5 1.29 14.58 -14.12
N LYS A 6 0.83 15.61 -13.39
CA LYS A 6 1.41 16.96 -13.51
C LYS A 6 2.81 17.01 -12.92
N ARG A 7 3.02 16.34 -11.78
CA ARG A 7 4.33 16.25 -11.11
C ARG A 7 5.21 15.17 -11.75
N TRP A 8 4.61 14.09 -12.22
CA TRP A 8 5.25 12.94 -12.83
C TRP A 8 4.70 12.67 -14.23
N PRO A 9 5.07 13.47 -15.26
CA PRO A 9 4.53 13.28 -16.61
C PRO A 9 4.73 11.89 -17.20
N SER A 10 5.73 11.14 -16.71
CA SER A 10 5.97 9.75 -17.11
C SER A 10 4.93 8.76 -16.60
N SER A 11 4.03 9.14 -15.67
CA SER A 11 2.98 8.27 -15.13
C SER A 11 1.69 8.25 -15.97
N ILE A 12 1.58 9.14 -16.95
CA ILE A 12 0.44 9.24 -17.88
C ILE A 12 0.18 7.87 -18.55
N ASP A 13 -1.08 7.61 -18.88
CA ASP A 13 -1.55 6.35 -19.46
C ASP A 13 -1.36 5.13 -18.56
N GLY A 14 -1.43 5.32 -17.24
CA GLY A 14 -1.37 4.23 -16.26
C GLY A 14 0.03 3.63 -16.06
N LYS A 15 1.08 4.28 -16.58
CA LYS A 15 2.46 3.81 -16.47
C LYS A 15 3.01 3.86 -15.04
N GLY A 16 2.38 4.64 -14.16
CA GLY A 16 2.78 4.75 -12.77
C GLY A 16 4.23 5.20 -12.60
N PHE A 17 5.00 4.52 -11.75
CA PHE A 17 6.41 4.86 -11.51
C PHE A 17 7.42 4.08 -12.37
N ASN A 18 6.96 3.21 -13.27
CA ASN A 18 7.81 2.31 -14.06
C ASN A 18 9.01 3.01 -14.71
N GLU A 19 8.78 4.12 -15.41
CA GLU A 19 9.85 4.84 -16.12
C GLU A 19 10.87 5.47 -15.17
N VAL A 20 10.42 5.96 -14.01
CA VAL A 20 11.30 6.55 -12.99
C VAL A 20 12.16 5.46 -12.37
N ALA A 21 11.52 4.37 -11.93
CA ALA A 21 12.21 3.21 -11.37
C ALA A 21 13.26 2.67 -12.35
N ARG A 22 12.88 2.45 -13.62
CA ARG A 22 13.80 1.98 -14.68
C ARG A 22 15.03 2.90 -14.84
N LYS A 23 14.84 4.22 -14.83
CA LYS A 23 15.97 5.17 -14.92
C LYS A 23 16.88 5.11 -13.69
N VAL A 24 16.30 5.01 -12.50
CA VAL A 24 17.03 4.88 -11.23
C VAL A 24 17.84 3.58 -11.19
N HIS A 25 17.24 2.46 -11.63
CA HIS A 25 17.95 1.18 -11.76
C HIS A 25 19.06 1.23 -12.81
N GLY A 26 18.83 1.93 -13.93
CA GLY A 26 19.82 2.08 -15.00
C GLY A 26 21.10 2.80 -14.59
N ILE A 27 21.07 3.57 -13.49
CA ILE A 27 22.26 4.21 -12.89
C ILE A 27 22.77 3.46 -11.65
N GLY A 28 22.29 2.23 -11.41
CA GLY A 28 22.75 1.37 -10.31
C GLY A 28 22.16 1.71 -8.93
N LEU A 29 21.10 2.53 -8.87
CA LEU A 29 20.43 2.90 -7.62
C LEU A 29 19.11 2.14 -7.42
N LYS A 30 18.52 2.26 -6.22
CA LYS A 30 17.23 1.70 -5.85
C LYS A 30 16.17 2.79 -5.72
N PHE A 31 14.94 2.50 -6.11
CA PHE A 31 13.82 3.45 -6.10
C PHE A 31 12.89 3.20 -4.91
N GLY A 32 12.54 4.26 -4.18
CA GLY A 32 11.69 4.16 -2.99
C GLY A 32 10.55 5.16 -2.98
N ILE A 33 9.43 4.76 -2.37
CA ILE A 33 8.22 5.60 -2.23
C ILE A 33 7.78 5.71 -0.77
N HIS A 34 7.04 6.78 -0.50
CA HIS A 34 6.35 7.01 0.76
C HIS A 34 4.87 6.75 0.56
N VAL A 35 4.27 5.89 1.39
CA VAL A 35 2.85 5.55 1.33
C VAL A 35 2.21 5.79 2.68
N MET A 36 0.94 6.19 2.69
CA MET A 36 0.17 6.37 3.90
C MET A 36 -0.52 5.06 4.29
N ARG A 37 -0.76 4.88 5.60
CA ARG A 37 -1.61 3.81 6.13
C ARG A 37 -2.96 3.70 5.43
N GLY A 38 -3.34 2.47 5.13
CA GLY A 38 -4.68 2.08 4.70
C GLY A 38 -5.17 2.70 3.40
N VAL A 39 -6.39 3.23 3.42
CA VAL A 39 -7.17 3.66 2.26
C VAL A 39 -7.47 5.16 2.32
N SER A 40 -7.52 5.82 1.16
CA SER A 40 -7.80 7.25 1.10
C SER A 40 -9.27 7.55 1.36
N THR A 41 -9.53 8.70 2.01
CA THR A 41 -10.89 9.22 2.22
C THR A 41 -11.63 9.38 0.90
N GLN A 42 -10.93 9.80 -0.16
CA GLN A 42 -11.51 9.90 -1.51
C GLN A 42 -12.05 8.56 -2.04
N ALA A 43 -11.28 7.47 -1.88
CA ALA A 43 -11.71 6.16 -2.34
C ALA A 43 -12.91 5.66 -1.54
N VAL A 44 -12.89 5.89 -0.22
CA VAL A 44 -14.02 5.61 0.69
C VAL A 44 -15.24 6.40 0.26
N ASP A 45 -15.16 7.71 0.10
CA ASP A 45 -16.32 8.55 -0.26
C ASP A 45 -16.95 8.13 -1.59
N ALA A 46 -16.11 7.83 -2.59
CA ALA A 46 -16.51 7.33 -3.90
C ALA A 46 -16.95 5.86 -3.90
N ASN A 47 -16.78 5.14 -2.79
CA ASN A 47 -16.94 3.69 -2.69
C ASN A 47 -16.26 2.91 -3.81
N SER A 48 -15.00 3.25 -4.10
CA SER A 48 -14.27 2.63 -5.22
C SER A 48 -14.19 1.11 -5.07
N PRO A 49 -14.35 0.32 -6.15
CA PRO A 49 -14.20 -1.13 -6.11
C PRO A 49 -12.83 -1.55 -5.58
N ILE A 50 -12.80 -2.62 -4.78
CA ILE A 50 -11.54 -3.24 -4.37
C ILE A 50 -11.03 -4.11 -5.52
N LEU A 51 -9.77 -3.96 -5.92
CA LEU A 51 -9.17 -4.81 -6.94
C LEU A 51 -8.79 -6.17 -6.33
N ASP A 52 -9.10 -7.24 -7.05
CA ASP A 52 -8.57 -8.57 -6.78
C ASP A 52 -7.59 -8.96 -7.89
N ILE A 53 -6.31 -9.02 -7.53
CA ILE A 53 -5.26 -9.37 -8.49
C ILE A 53 -5.31 -10.85 -8.92
N THR A 54 -5.98 -11.72 -8.16
CA THR A 54 -6.09 -13.14 -8.49
C THR A 54 -7.10 -13.39 -9.60
N THR A 55 -8.07 -12.50 -9.76
CA THR A 55 -9.11 -12.54 -10.79
C THR A 55 -8.94 -11.46 -11.86
N TRP A 56 -7.88 -10.64 -11.75
CA TRP A 56 -7.58 -9.54 -12.67
C TRP A 56 -7.46 -9.98 -14.14
N PHE A 57 -6.82 -11.12 -14.39
CA PHE A 57 -6.67 -11.69 -15.75
C PHE A 57 -8.01 -12.12 -16.38
N SER A 58 -9.08 -12.21 -15.58
CA SER A 58 -10.43 -12.59 -16.00
C SER A 58 -11.33 -11.40 -16.35
N GLY A 59 -10.76 -10.21 -16.56
CA GLY A 59 -11.50 -9.02 -17.01
C GLY A 59 -11.68 -7.93 -15.95
N GLY A 60 -10.91 -7.94 -14.86
CA GLY A 60 -10.82 -6.81 -13.94
C GLY A 60 -12.08 -6.52 -13.11
N VAL A 61 -12.84 -7.55 -12.75
CA VAL A 61 -13.95 -7.40 -11.81
C VAL A 61 -13.43 -7.02 -10.42
N GLY A 62 -14.17 -6.17 -9.70
CA GLY A 62 -13.86 -5.89 -8.29
C GLY A 62 -13.96 -7.16 -7.45
N TYR A 63 -13.33 -7.17 -6.27
CA TYR A 63 -13.36 -8.29 -5.35
C TYR A 63 -14.81 -8.66 -4.98
N MET A 64 -15.14 -9.93 -5.20
CA MET A 64 -16.46 -10.51 -4.96
C MET A 64 -16.36 -11.56 -3.86
N GLU A 65 -17.23 -11.47 -2.86
CA GLU A 65 -17.40 -12.50 -1.83
C GLU A 65 -18.88 -12.60 -1.46
N SER A 66 -19.38 -13.84 -1.30
CA SER A 66 -20.79 -14.11 -1.02
C SER A 66 -21.79 -13.43 -1.99
N GLY A 67 -21.43 -13.35 -3.28
CA GLY A 67 -22.28 -12.77 -4.33
C GLY A 67 -22.36 -11.23 -4.31
N ARG A 68 -21.52 -10.56 -3.50
CA ARG A 68 -21.48 -9.10 -3.37
C ARG A 68 -20.12 -8.56 -3.81
N GLN A 69 -20.13 -7.42 -4.51
CA GLN A 69 -18.92 -6.64 -4.78
C GLN A 69 -18.58 -5.75 -3.59
N TRP A 70 -17.33 -5.82 -3.15
CA TRP A 70 -16.81 -4.99 -2.06
C TRP A 70 -16.23 -3.68 -2.57
N GLY A 71 -16.47 -2.62 -1.83
CA GLY A 71 -15.93 -1.30 -2.09
C GLY A 71 -15.12 -0.74 -0.92
N ALA A 72 -14.44 0.38 -1.15
CA ALA A 72 -13.61 1.03 -0.14
C ALA A 72 -14.39 1.42 1.14
N LYS A 73 -15.71 1.70 1.06
CA LYS A 73 -16.53 1.98 2.27
C LYS A 73 -16.63 0.77 3.19
N ASP A 74 -16.53 -0.43 2.65
CA ASP A 74 -16.67 -1.67 3.41
C ASP A 74 -15.42 -2.00 4.23
N ILE A 75 -14.27 -1.43 3.85
CA ILE A 75 -12.98 -1.72 4.49
C ILE A 75 -12.37 -0.52 5.21
N GLY A 76 -12.92 0.69 5.07
CA GLY A 76 -12.36 1.90 5.67
C GLY A 76 -12.74 2.05 7.15
N LEU A 77 -11.76 2.03 8.05
CA LEU A 77 -11.96 2.27 9.48
C LEU A 77 -11.98 3.78 9.77
N THR A 78 -13.15 4.39 9.60
CA THR A 78 -13.33 5.86 9.66
C THR A 78 -12.99 6.51 11.01
N ASP A 79 -12.93 5.72 12.08
CA ASP A 79 -12.51 6.08 13.44
C ASP A 79 -10.98 5.98 13.62
N GLN A 80 -10.28 5.23 12.76
CA GLN A 80 -8.83 5.02 12.80
C GLN A 80 -8.11 5.81 11.70
N LYS A 81 -8.17 7.14 11.82
CA LYS A 81 -7.52 8.07 10.90
C LYS A 81 -6.09 8.37 11.29
N CYS A 82 -5.32 8.88 10.33
CA CYS A 82 -3.99 9.37 10.63
C CYS A 82 -4.04 10.67 11.48
N ALA A 83 -3.40 10.69 12.64
CA ALA A 83 -3.52 11.78 13.63
C ALA A 83 -3.12 13.18 13.12
N TRP A 84 -2.17 13.26 12.18
CA TRP A 84 -1.72 14.53 11.58
C TRP A 84 -2.38 14.83 10.22
N MET A 85 -3.06 13.85 9.62
CA MET A 85 -3.77 13.99 8.34
C MET A 85 -5.17 13.33 8.43
N PRO A 86 -6.08 13.86 9.27
CA PRO A 86 -7.34 13.18 9.60
C PRO A 86 -8.34 13.10 8.43
N HIS A 87 -8.15 13.89 7.38
CA HIS A 87 -9.01 13.91 6.18
C HIS A 87 -8.35 13.24 4.96
N GLY A 88 -7.13 12.71 5.11
CA GLY A 88 -6.41 12.08 4.00
C GLY A 88 -6.68 10.59 3.92
N PHE A 89 -6.31 9.87 4.97
CA PHE A 89 -6.27 8.41 5.00
C PHE A 89 -6.78 7.84 6.32
N MET A 90 -7.29 6.61 6.25
CA MET A 90 -7.73 5.83 7.40
C MET A 90 -7.29 4.38 7.25
N SER A 91 -7.20 3.65 8.36
CA SER A 91 -6.81 2.24 8.32
C SER A 91 -7.80 1.38 7.55
N VAL A 92 -7.29 0.23 7.12
CA VAL A 92 -8.09 -0.82 6.49
C VAL A 92 -8.51 -1.84 7.54
N ASP A 93 -9.78 -2.24 7.50
CA ASP A 93 -10.27 -3.38 8.24
C ASP A 93 -9.78 -4.68 7.59
N THR A 94 -8.79 -5.28 8.22
CA THR A 94 -8.17 -6.52 7.77
C THR A 94 -8.87 -7.77 8.27
N LYS A 95 -9.90 -7.65 9.12
CA LYS A 95 -10.69 -8.78 9.61
C LYS A 95 -11.79 -9.17 8.61
N LEU A 96 -12.17 -8.24 7.75
CA LEU A 96 -13.12 -8.47 6.66
C LEU A 96 -12.40 -9.03 5.42
N GLY A 97 -13.11 -9.86 4.64
CA GLY A 97 -12.54 -10.56 3.49
C GLY A 97 -11.86 -9.66 2.47
N ALA A 98 -12.38 -8.45 2.25
CA ALA A 98 -11.87 -7.51 1.24
C ALA A 98 -10.66 -6.65 1.65
N GLY A 99 -10.31 -6.57 2.94
CA GLY A 99 -9.17 -5.76 3.40
C GLY A 99 -7.83 -6.33 2.95
N LYS A 100 -7.67 -7.65 3.02
CA LYS A 100 -6.48 -8.36 2.53
C LYS A 100 -6.27 -8.21 1.01
N PRO A 101 -7.26 -8.47 0.14
CA PRO A 101 -7.19 -8.20 -1.30
C PRO A 101 -6.79 -6.77 -1.64
N PHE A 102 -7.35 -5.77 -0.95
CA PHE A 102 -6.96 -4.38 -1.16
C PHE A 102 -5.46 -4.16 -0.92
N LEU A 103 -4.95 -4.55 0.25
CA LEU A 103 -3.52 -4.41 0.58
C LEU A 103 -2.66 -5.20 -0.41
N ARG A 104 -3.06 -6.42 -0.76
CA ARG A 104 -2.37 -7.24 -1.75
C ARG A 104 -2.26 -6.52 -3.10
N SER A 105 -3.37 -5.99 -3.61
CA SER A 105 -3.39 -5.27 -4.88
C SER A 105 -2.47 -4.04 -4.88
N PHE A 106 -2.43 -3.32 -3.75
CA PHE A 106 -1.62 -2.12 -3.61
C PHE A 106 -0.11 -2.42 -3.63
N TYR A 107 0.33 -3.44 -2.91
CA TYR A 107 1.75 -3.80 -2.89
C TYR A 107 2.19 -4.54 -4.16
N HIS A 108 1.29 -5.27 -4.82
CA HIS A 108 1.56 -5.82 -6.16
C HIS A 108 1.79 -4.70 -7.18
N GLN A 109 0.95 -3.66 -7.18
CA GLN A 109 1.14 -2.47 -8.04
C GLN A 109 2.50 -1.79 -7.79
N ASN A 110 2.94 -1.68 -6.53
CA ASN A 110 4.25 -1.10 -6.21
C ASN A 110 5.41 -1.95 -6.80
N ALA A 111 5.28 -3.28 -6.73
CA ALA A 111 6.26 -4.19 -7.30
C ALA A 111 6.30 -4.15 -8.83
N GLU A 112 5.13 -4.10 -9.48
CA GLU A 112 4.99 -3.90 -10.93
C GLU A 112 5.68 -2.61 -11.37
N TRP A 113 5.57 -1.54 -10.58
CA TRP A 113 6.26 -0.27 -10.83
C TRP A 113 7.78 -0.30 -10.63
N GLY A 114 8.34 -1.40 -10.12
CA GLY A 114 9.76 -1.52 -9.82
C GLY A 114 10.20 -0.79 -8.55
N VAL A 115 9.32 -0.60 -7.58
CA VAL A 115 9.68 -0.05 -6.27
C VAL A 115 10.54 -1.06 -5.51
N ASP A 116 11.65 -0.60 -4.90
CA ASP A 116 12.54 -1.43 -4.08
C ASP A 116 12.45 -1.07 -2.58
N PHE A 117 11.85 0.07 -2.25
CA PHE A 117 11.71 0.54 -0.87
C PHE A 117 10.35 1.22 -0.63
N VAL A 118 9.66 0.82 0.43
CA VAL A 118 8.42 1.47 0.88
C VAL A 118 8.59 1.96 2.31
N LYS A 119 8.45 3.28 2.50
CA LYS A 119 8.23 3.86 3.83
C LYS A 119 6.73 3.98 4.05
N HIS A 120 6.19 3.13 4.92
CA HIS A 120 4.78 3.10 5.27
C HIS A 120 4.52 3.99 6.47
N TYR A 121 3.79 5.07 6.27
CA TYR A 121 3.66 6.14 7.24
C TYR A 121 2.35 6.11 7.99
N CYS A 122 2.37 6.71 9.19
CA CYS A 122 1.20 6.76 10.06
C CYS A 122 0.68 5.38 10.48
N ILE A 123 1.57 4.39 10.56
CA ILE A 123 1.30 2.99 10.90
C ILE A 123 1.97 2.57 12.22
N TRP A 124 2.81 3.44 12.80
CA TRP A 124 3.58 3.19 14.01
C TRP A 124 3.38 4.30 15.04
N GLY A 125 3.48 3.98 16.33
CA GLY A 125 3.20 4.88 17.45
C GLY A 125 1.87 4.53 18.12
N ASP A 126 1.14 5.55 18.57
CA ASP A 126 -0.20 5.39 19.19
C ASP A 126 -1.22 4.76 18.23
N ASP A 127 -0.96 4.84 16.92
CA ASP A 127 -1.80 4.31 15.84
C ASP A 127 -1.27 2.97 15.28
N LEU A 128 -0.49 2.20 16.04
CA LEU A 128 0.07 0.93 15.57
C LEU A 128 -1.03 -0.08 15.19
N ASN A 129 -1.15 -0.36 13.88
CA ASN A 129 -2.03 -1.42 13.37
C ASN A 129 -1.21 -2.67 13.03
N VAL A 130 -1.07 -3.56 14.02
CA VAL A 130 -0.29 -4.80 13.89
C VAL A 130 -0.85 -5.71 12.80
N ASN A 131 -2.17 -5.76 12.61
CA ASN A 131 -2.78 -6.65 11.62
C ASN A 131 -2.49 -6.19 10.20
N GLU A 132 -2.57 -4.89 9.94
CA GLU A 132 -2.21 -4.30 8.65
C GLU A 132 -0.72 -4.51 8.37
N VAL A 133 0.17 -4.28 9.35
CA VAL A 133 1.59 -4.60 9.21
C VAL A 133 1.82 -6.08 8.91
N ALA A 134 1.16 -6.98 9.65
CA ALA A 134 1.29 -8.42 9.47
C ALA A 134 0.84 -8.84 8.07
N ILE A 135 -0.26 -8.30 7.55
CA ILE A 135 -0.74 -8.61 6.20
C ILE A 135 0.16 -8.01 5.13
N VAL A 136 0.70 -6.82 5.33
CA VAL A 136 1.65 -6.23 4.37
C VAL A 136 2.94 -7.07 4.31
N LEU A 137 3.39 -7.57 5.46
CA LEU A 137 4.49 -8.53 5.53
C LEU A 137 4.09 -9.88 4.92
N GLU A 138 2.89 -10.39 5.17
CA GLU A 138 2.35 -11.61 4.54
C GLU A 138 2.30 -11.45 3.02
N VAL A 139 1.75 -10.37 2.48
CA VAL A 139 1.70 -10.09 1.03
C VAL A 139 3.09 -9.99 0.42
N GLN A 140 4.05 -9.44 1.17
CA GLN A 140 5.43 -9.41 0.73
C GLN A 140 6.03 -10.81 0.81
N CYS A 141 5.78 -11.57 1.88
CA CYS A 141 6.41 -12.86 2.19
C CYS A 141 5.76 -14.06 1.52
N ASP A 142 4.48 -13.98 1.18
CA ASP A 142 3.68 -15.05 0.59
C ASP A 142 4.10 -15.22 -0.86
N THR A 143 5.22 -15.92 -0.98
CA THR A 143 5.26 -17.12 -1.78
C THR A 143 5.90 -18.18 -0.93
N LEU A 144 5.17 -19.28 -0.81
CA LEU A 144 5.45 -20.47 -0.01
C LEU A 144 4.77 -20.42 1.36
N PHE A 145 3.56 -20.98 1.35
CA PHE A 145 2.92 -21.56 2.51
C PHE A 145 3.85 -22.57 3.23
N PHE A 146 3.72 -22.58 4.56
CA PHE A 146 4.09 -23.60 5.57
C PHE A 146 5.46 -23.55 6.28
N TYR A 147 5.31 -23.52 7.62
CA TYR A 147 6.22 -23.88 8.72
C TYR A 147 7.23 -22.85 9.26
N GLN A 148 6.83 -22.32 10.43
CA GLN A 148 7.55 -22.26 11.71
C GLN A 148 9.08 -22.15 11.73
N THR A 149 9.51 -21.28 12.65
CA THR A 149 10.86 -20.97 13.15
C THR A 149 11.57 -19.85 12.39
N GLY A 150 11.80 -18.77 13.14
CA GLY A 150 12.25 -17.51 12.59
C GLY A 150 13.63 -17.57 11.98
N THR A 151 13.77 -16.94 10.82
CA THR A 151 14.88 -16.07 10.45
C THR A 151 14.38 -15.25 9.23
N PHE A 152 14.89 -14.04 9.06
CA PHE A 152 14.65 -13.13 7.92
C PHE A 152 14.38 -13.88 6.60
N GLN A 153 13.16 -13.80 6.06
CA GLN A 153 12.78 -14.44 4.81
C GLN A 153 12.62 -13.41 3.69
N VAL A 154 13.49 -13.58 2.69
CA VAL A 154 13.46 -12.89 1.39
C VAL A 154 12.47 -13.62 0.47
N LEU A 155 11.65 -12.81 -0.18
CA LEU A 155 10.35 -13.05 -0.84
C LEU A 155 10.48 -13.71 -2.23
N LYS A 156 9.48 -14.50 -2.68
CA LYS A 156 9.59 -15.28 -3.95
C LYS A 156 8.35 -15.41 -4.87
N GLU A 157 7.48 -14.39 -5.02
CA GLU A 157 6.45 -14.30 -6.12
C GLU A 157 6.68 -13.04 -6.92
N LEU A 158 7.03 -11.97 -6.22
CA LEU A 158 7.66 -10.82 -6.81
C LEU A 158 9.14 -11.17 -6.85
N ASP A 159 9.74 -11.37 -8.02
CA ASP A 159 11.20 -11.57 -8.20
C ASP A 159 12.01 -10.30 -7.84
N ARG A 160 11.50 -9.50 -6.89
CA ARG A 160 11.93 -8.16 -6.52
C ARG A 160 11.68 -7.95 -5.02
N PRO A 161 12.70 -8.09 -4.16
CA PRO A 161 12.56 -7.78 -2.75
C PRO A 161 12.27 -6.29 -2.54
N ILE A 162 11.22 -5.97 -1.80
CA ILE A 162 10.88 -4.60 -1.38
C ILE A 162 11.29 -4.44 0.08
N LEU A 163 12.19 -3.51 0.37
CA LEU A 163 12.52 -3.15 1.74
C LEU A 163 11.41 -2.29 2.34
N TYR A 164 10.93 -2.68 3.51
CA TYR A 164 9.77 -2.06 4.14
C TYR A 164 10.14 -1.38 5.47
N SER A 165 9.76 -0.11 5.61
CA SER A 165 10.07 0.73 6.77
C SER A 165 8.79 1.31 7.37
N LEU A 166 8.65 1.21 8.70
CA LEU A 166 7.51 1.75 9.45
C LEU A 166 7.77 3.19 9.88
N GLY A 167 6.82 4.07 9.61
CA GLY A 167 6.85 5.49 9.92
C GLY A 167 5.80 5.89 10.96
N THR A 168 6.18 6.82 11.84
CA THR A 168 5.36 7.27 12.97
C THR A 168 4.16 8.10 12.55
N SER A 169 3.12 8.14 13.37
CA SER A 169 1.99 9.07 13.24
C SER A 169 2.16 10.39 14.03
N ASN A 170 3.26 10.57 14.76
CA ASN A 170 3.43 11.70 15.68
C ASN A 170 3.37 13.06 14.98
N ARG A 171 2.41 13.90 15.39
CA ARG A 171 2.22 15.29 14.93
C ARG A 171 3.46 16.17 15.12
N LEU A 172 4.34 15.81 16.06
CA LEU A 172 5.57 16.56 16.38
C LEU A 172 6.61 16.56 15.24
N GLN A 173 6.62 15.57 14.35
CA GLN A 173 7.50 15.56 13.17
C GLN A 173 7.02 16.48 12.04
N HIS A 174 5.80 17.03 12.15
CA HIS A 174 5.15 17.86 11.13
C HIS A 174 4.85 19.28 11.60
N GLN A 175 5.42 19.71 12.73
CA GLN A 175 5.48 21.13 13.05
C GLN A 175 6.27 21.84 11.94
N PRO A 176 5.78 22.95 11.38
CA PRO A 176 6.58 23.73 10.44
C PRO A 176 7.90 24.09 11.14
N TRP A 177 9.04 23.81 10.49
CA TRP A 177 10.33 24.30 10.94
C TRP A 177 10.20 25.80 11.23
N PRO A 178 10.70 26.30 12.38
CA PRO A 178 10.73 27.73 12.60
C PRO A 178 11.51 28.34 11.45
N ARG A 179 10.85 29.21 10.68
CA ARG A 179 11.51 30.02 9.66
C ARG A 179 12.56 30.86 10.41
N MET A 180 13.84 30.57 10.17
CA MET A 180 14.94 31.49 10.51
C MET A 180 14.80 32.76 9.68
#